data_AF-A0A2V8DHJ0-F1
#
_entry.id   AF-A0A2V8DHJ0-F1
#
_cell.length_a   1.000
_cell.length_b   1.000
_cell.length_c   1.000
_cell.angle_alpha   90.00
_cell.angle_beta   90.00
_cell.angle_gamma   90.00
#
_symmetry.space_group_name_H-M   'P 1'
#
loop_
_entity.id
_entity.type
_entity.pdbx_description
1 polymer ?
#
loop_
_entity_poly.entity_id
_entity_poly.type
_entity_poly.pdbx_seq_one_letter_code
_entity_poly.pdbx_strand_id
1 'polypeptide(L)'
;MKRGDYFVSSGEVLISSYAVEGTGDQRTIRADVEWTFPLDFVEVVWGDGQKTDRQIISTTDLPAFGKKHFQIPFNAAGRKWVRFAAWDVATNGAFVQPIRLTSATTSTTRR
;
A
#
# COMPACT_ATOMS: atom_id res chain seq x y z
N MET A 1 6.21 18.95 6.42
CA MET A 1 5.19 18.23 5.62
C MET A 1 5.25 18.72 4.17
N LYS A 2 5.98 18.06 3.25
CA LYS A 2 6.07 18.51 1.84
C LYS A 2 6.02 17.40 0.76
N ARG A 3 6.12 16.10 1.13
CA ARG A 3 6.19 14.98 0.16
C ARG A 3 5.05 13.96 0.22
N GLY A 4 4.05 14.15 1.09
CA GLY A 4 2.94 13.19 1.22
C GLY A 4 3.30 11.89 1.96
N ASP A 5 4.43 11.87 2.68
CA ASP A 5 4.94 10.74 3.46
C ASP A 5 4.13 10.54 4.77
N TYR A 6 2.81 10.34 4.65
CA TYR A 6 1.89 10.15 5.77
C TYR A 6 0.88 9.05 5.46
N PHE A 7 0.53 8.27 6.48
CA PHE A 7 -0.56 7.30 6.43
C PHE A 7 -1.62 7.69 7.47
N VAL A 8 -2.85 7.26 7.22
CA VAL A 8 -3.94 7.30 8.19
C VAL A 8 -4.11 5.91 8.75
N SER A 9 -4.36 5.78 10.05
CA SER A 9 -4.60 4.52 10.73
C SER A 9 -5.63 4.74 11.83
N SER A 10 -6.45 3.72 12.12
CA SER A 10 -7.29 3.66 13.33
C SER A 10 -6.48 3.40 14.61
N GLY A 11 -5.27 2.84 14.49
CA GLY A 11 -4.35 2.51 15.58
C GLY A 11 -3.97 1.03 15.63
N GLU A 12 -4.89 0.14 15.25
CA GLU A 12 -4.74 -1.32 15.34
C GLU A 12 -3.96 -1.91 14.18
N VAL A 13 -3.87 -1.17 13.07
CA VAL A 13 -3.10 -1.51 11.86
C VAL A 13 -2.12 -0.38 11.59
N LEU A 14 -0.85 -0.67 11.36
CA LEU A 14 0.20 0.31 11.15
C LEU A 14 0.94 0.01 9.85
N ILE A 15 1.15 1.03 9.01
CA ILE A 15 2.05 0.95 7.84
C ILE A 15 3.34 1.66 8.25
N SER A 16 4.33 0.90 8.72
CA SER A 16 5.59 1.47 9.23
C SER A 16 6.56 1.87 8.11
N SER A 17 6.40 1.29 6.92
CA SER A 17 7.15 1.64 5.70
C SER A 17 6.30 1.46 4.45
N TYR A 18 6.49 2.31 3.46
CA TYR A 18 5.83 2.20 2.15
C TYR A 18 6.72 2.78 1.03
N ALA A 19 6.83 2.04 -0.07
CA ALA A 19 7.49 2.49 -1.28
C ALA A 19 6.82 1.90 -2.53
N VAL A 20 6.94 2.63 -3.64
CA VAL A 20 6.66 2.11 -4.99
C VAL A 20 7.98 2.02 -5.73
N GLU A 21 8.38 0.80 -6.04
CA GLU A 21 9.63 0.49 -6.71
C GLU A 21 9.40 0.05 -8.16
N GLY A 22 10.49 0.12 -8.95
CA GLY A 22 10.48 -0.18 -10.37
C GLY A 22 10.25 1.05 -11.25
N THR A 23 10.48 0.85 -12.55
CA THR A 23 10.35 1.88 -13.59
C THR A 23 9.52 1.34 -14.75
N GLY A 24 8.87 2.23 -15.48
CA GLY A 24 7.98 1.84 -16.58
C GLY A 24 6.66 1.24 -16.08
N ASP A 25 6.16 0.26 -16.83
CA ASP A 25 4.81 -0.28 -16.68
C ASP A 25 4.72 -1.39 -15.62
N GLN A 26 5.83 -2.00 -15.22
CA GLN A 26 5.83 -3.02 -14.15
C GLN A 26 6.45 -2.41 -12.89
N ARG A 27 5.65 -2.32 -11.83
CA ARG A 27 6.07 -1.75 -10.55
C ARG A 27 5.66 -2.64 -9.40
N THR A 28 6.30 -2.43 -8.26
CA THR A 28 6.04 -3.21 -7.04
C THR A 28 5.78 -2.29 -5.88
N ILE A 29 4.66 -2.51 -5.18
CA ILE A 29 4.43 -1.93 -3.85
C ILE A 29 5.26 -2.72 -2.85
N ARG A 30 6.06 -2.02 -2.05
CA ARG A 30 6.67 -2.56 -0.83
C ARG A 30 6.06 -1.87 0.37
N ALA A 31 5.57 -2.66 1.32
CA ALA A 31 4.99 -2.13 2.54
C ALA A 31 5.32 -3.02 3.73
N ASP A 32 5.77 -2.41 4.83
CA ASP A 32 5.85 -3.07 6.12
C ASP A 32 4.57 -2.74 6.88
N VAL A 33 3.82 -3.78 7.23
CA VAL A 33 2.54 -3.66 7.93
C VAL A 33 2.61 -4.44 9.23
N GLU A 34 2.12 -3.81 10.29
CA GLU A 34 2.00 -4.37 11.65
C GLU A 34 0.53 -4.28 12.07
N TRP A 35 0.03 -5.25 12.82
CA TRP A 35 -1.37 -5.28 13.22
C TRP A 35 -1.59 -5.97 14.56
N THR A 36 -2.70 -5.62 15.21
CA THR A 36 -3.14 -6.20 16.48
C THR A 36 -4.15 -7.32 16.26
N PHE A 37 -5.25 -7.05 15.56
CA PHE A 37 -6.25 -8.06 15.19
C PHE A 37 -5.88 -8.75 13.87
N PRO A 38 -6.33 -10.00 13.62
CA PRO A 38 -6.05 -10.70 12.36
C PRO A 38 -6.36 -9.81 11.15
N LEU A 39 -5.40 -9.71 10.22
CA LEU A 39 -5.64 -8.99 8.97
C LEU A 39 -6.63 -9.78 8.10
N ASP A 40 -7.56 -9.08 7.48
CA ASP A 40 -8.50 -9.68 6.53
C ASP A 40 -7.89 -9.65 5.11
N PHE A 41 -7.49 -8.46 4.66
CA PHE A 41 -6.83 -8.29 3.38
C PHE A 41 -5.96 -7.04 3.32
N VAL A 42 -5.07 -7.03 2.33
CA VAL A 42 -4.43 -5.81 1.83
C VAL A 42 -4.89 -5.53 0.40
N GLU A 43 -4.88 -4.26 0.01
CA GLU A 43 -5.30 -3.84 -1.31
C GLU A 43 -4.33 -2.86 -1.94
N VAL A 44 -4.22 -2.94 -3.26
CA VAL A 44 -3.60 -1.92 -4.10
C VAL A 44 -4.67 -1.42 -5.07
N VAL A 45 -4.83 -0.10 -5.14
CA VAL A 45 -5.75 0.58 -6.07
C VAL A 45 -4.95 1.56 -6.90
N TRP A 46 -5.13 1.58 -8.22
CA TRP A 46 -4.44 2.50 -9.11
C TRP A 46 -5.34 2.96 -10.25
N GLY A 47 -5.04 4.11 -10.85
CA GLY A 47 -5.91 4.68 -11.88
C GLY A 47 -5.28 5.78 -12.73
N ASP A 48 -5.96 6.13 -13.80
CA ASP A 48 -5.57 7.16 -14.78
C ASP A 48 -6.30 8.52 -14.57
N GLY A 49 -7.17 8.57 -13.56
CA GLY A 49 -8.07 9.70 -13.26
C GLY A 49 -9.48 9.57 -13.83
N GLN A 50 -9.75 8.54 -14.62
CA GLN A 50 -11.08 8.19 -15.15
C GLN A 50 -11.50 6.77 -14.76
N LYS A 51 -10.57 5.82 -14.86
CA LYS A 51 -10.76 4.40 -14.49
C LYS A 51 -9.77 3.99 -13.41
N THR A 52 -10.23 3.08 -12.56
CA THR A 52 -9.43 2.48 -11.49
C THR A 52 -9.45 0.98 -11.60
N ASP A 53 -8.29 0.38 -11.31
CA ASP A 53 -8.11 -1.05 -11.13
C ASP A 53 -7.74 -1.32 -9.68
N ARG A 54 -8.00 -2.55 -9.22
CA ARG A 54 -7.79 -2.96 -7.85
C ARG A 54 -7.33 -4.40 -7.78
N GLN A 55 -6.37 -4.65 -6.90
CA GLN A 55 -5.96 -5.99 -6.49
C GLN A 55 -6.17 -6.13 -4.99
N ILE A 56 -6.90 -7.17 -4.58
CA ILE A 56 -7.10 -7.55 -3.19
C ILE A 56 -6.30 -8.83 -2.95
N ILE A 57 -5.56 -8.87 -1.86
CA ILE A 57 -4.81 -10.04 -1.42
C ILE A 57 -5.33 -10.43 -0.05
N SER A 58 -5.93 -11.62 0.03
CA SER A 58 -6.34 -12.21 1.29
C SER A 58 -5.13 -12.39 2.19
N THR A 59 -5.31 -12.09 3.48
CA THR A 59 -4.31 -12.28 4.53
C THR A 59 -4.86 -13.05 5.72
N THR A 60 -5.99 -13.74 5.53
CA THR A 60 -6.69 -14.50 6.58
C THR A 60 -5.89 -15.68 7.12
N ASP A 61 -4.80 -16.05 6.46
CA ASP A 61 -3.80 -17.02 6.91
C ASP A 61 -2.83 -16.47 7.96
N LEU A 62 -2.80 -15.14 8.16
CA LEU A 62 -1.88 -14.48 9.08
C LEU A 62 -2.46 -14.38 10.50
N PRO A 63 -1.68 -14.70 11.54
CA PRO A 63 -2.15 -14.62 12.92
C PRO A 63 -2.29 -13.16 13.40
N ALA A 64 -3.01 -12.97 14.50
CA ALA A 64 -3.05 -11.70 15.25
C ALA A 64 -1.66 -11.26 15.75
N PHE A 65 -1.52 -10.00 16.17
CA PHE A 65 -0.26 -9.41 16.68
C PHE A 65 0.94 -9.62 15.74
N GLY A 66 0.69 -9.51 14.44
CA GLY A 66 1.64 -9.87 13.40
C GLY A 66 2.33 -8.67 12.77
N LYS A 67 3.37 -8.98 12.00
CA LYS A 67 4.03 -8.05 11.09
C LYS A 67 4.42 -8.78 9.80
N LYS A 68 4.29 -8.12 8.66
CA LYS A 68 4.66 -8.68 7.36
C LYS A 68 5.15 -7.62 6.41
N HIS A 69 6.19 -7.99 5.67
CA HIS A 69 6.67 -7.26 4.51
C HIS A 69 5.92 -7.74 3.28
N PHE A 70 5.10 -6.87 2.69
CA PHE A 70 4.36 -7.13 1.47
C PHE A 70 5.13 -6.66 0.24
N GLN A 71 5.17 -7.51 -0.80
CA GLN A 71 5.67 -7.16 -2.12
C GLN A 71 4.60 -7.50 -3.15
N ILE A 72 3.98 -6.48 -3.73
CA ILE A 72 2.81 -6.64 -4.58
C ILE A 72 3.13 -6.04 -5.96
N PRO A 73 3.37 -6.87 -6.99
CA PRO A 73 3.55 -6.38 -8.34
C PRO A 73 2.22 -5.90 -8.91
N PHE A 74 2.26 -4.81 -9.70
CA PHE A 74 1.10 -4.31 -10.42
C PHE A 74 1.51 -3.68 -11.76
N ASN A 75 0.56 -3.64 -12.71
CA ASN A 75 0.76 -3.02 -14.01
C ASN A 75 0.38 -1.53 -13.96
N ALA A 76 1.39 -0.68 -14.03
CA ALA A 76 1.32 0.77 -14.05
C ALA A 76 1.10 1.38 -15.46
N ALA A 77 0.96 0.57 -16.51
CA ALA A 77 0.76 1.05 -17.89
C ALA A 77 -0.42 2.02 -18.00
N GLY A 78 -0.13 3.26 -18.41
CA GLY A 78 -1.13 4.33 -18.56
C GLY A 78 -1.71 4.87 -17.24
N ARG A 79 -1.17 4.46 -16.09
CA ARG A 79 -1.72 4.82 -14.77
C ARG A 79 -0.99 6.04 -14.19
N LYS A 80 -1.76 6.91 -13.54
CA LYS A 80 -1.27 8.18 -13.00
C LYS A 80 -1.01 8.14 -11.50
N TRP A 81 -1.72 7.27 -10.77
CA TRP A 81 -1.57 7.17 -9.33
C TRP A 81 -1.79 5.75 -8.83
N VAL A 82 -1.27 5.47 -7.63
CA VAL A 82 -1.48 4.22 -6.88
C VAL A 82 -1.63 4.51 -5.39
N ARG A 83 -2.38 3.66 -4.69
CA ARG A 83 -2.59 3.68 -3.24
C ARG A 83 -2.54 2.26 -2.69
N PHE A 84 -1.98 2.10 -1.50
CA PHE A 84 -2.01 0.87 -0.73
C PHE A 84 -2.85 1.03 0.55
N ALA A 85 -3.53 -0.03 0.97
CA ALA A 85 -4.20 -0.10 2.26
C ALA A 85 -4.18 -1.51 2.84
N ALA A 86 -4.31 -1.60 4.16
CA ALA A 86 -4.44 -2.83 4.92
C ALA A 86 -5.65 -2.72 5.84
N TRP A 87 -6.40 -3.82 5.97
CA TRP A 87 -7.66 -3.89 6.71
C TRP A 87 -7.69 -5.14 7.57
N ASP A 88 -8.08 -5.00 8.83
CA ASP A 88 -8.30 -6.13 9.74
C ASP A 88 -9.76 -6.62 9.74
N VAL A 89 -10.00 -7.75 10.37
CA VAL A 89 -11.33 -8.38 10.48
C VAL A 89 -12.37 -7.53 11.21
N ALA A 90 -11.94 -6.52 11.97
CA ALA A 90 -12.82 -5.57 12.66
C ALA A 90 -13.08 -4.31 11.83
N THR A 91 -12.64 -4.27 10.56
CA THR A 91 -12.72 -3.11 9.66
C THR A 91 -11.88 -1.91 10.13
N ASN A 92 -10.93 -2.13 11.03
CA ASN A 92 -9.86 -1.15 11.27
C ASN A 92 -8.91 -1.17 10.08
N GLY A 93 -8.28 -0.04 9.80
CA GLY A 93 -7.44 0.03 8.61
C GLY A 93 -6.38 1.10 8.68
N ALA A 94 -5.35 0.88 7.87
CA ALA A 94 -4.35 1.87 7.55
C ALA A 94 -4.23 2.04 6.04
N PHE A 95 -4.07 3.29 5.59
CA PHE A 95 -3.84 3.58 4.19
C PHE A 95 -2.88 4.74 3.99
N VAL A 96 -2.09 4.64 2.92
CA VAL A 96 -1.25 5.74 2.46
C VAL A 96 -2.04 6.69 1.58
N GLN A 97 -1.54 7.92 1.42
CA GLN A 97 -2.08 8.83 0.40
C GLN A 97 -1.83 8.26 -1.01
N PRO A 98 -2.71 8.52 -1.98
CA PRO A 98 -2.43 8.22 -3.38
C PRO A 98 -1.15 8.92 -3.82
N ILE A 99 -0.19 8.16 -4.33
CA ILE A 99 1.05 8.72 -4.89
C ILE A 99 0.96 8.79 -6.40
N ARG A 100 1.56 9.83 -6.98
CA ARG A 100 1.68 9.93 -8.44
C ARG A 100 2.73 8.94 -8.94
N LEU A 101 2.39 8.26 -10.04
CA LEU A 101 3.32 7.42 -10.79
C LEU A 101 4.08 8.30 -11.78
N THR A 102 5.25 8.77 -11.37
CA THR A 102 6.20 9.44 -12.26
C THR A 102 7.06 8.41 -12.98
N SER A 103 7.54 8.73 -14.19
CA SER A 103 8.46 7.85 -14.94
C SER A 103 9.83 7.67 -14.27
N ALA A 104 10.14 8.45 -13.23
CA ALA A 104 11.36 8.35 -12.42
C ALA A 104 11.06 8.06 -10.94
N THR A 105 11.97 7.33 -10.30
CA THR A 105 11.92 6.74 -8.95
C THR A 105 11.41 7.67 -7.86
N THR A 106 10.39 7.22 -7.12
CA THR A 106 9.98 7.82 -5.83
C THR A 106 10.33 6.85 -4.71
N SER A 107 11.57 6.91 -4.22
CA SER A 107 11.98 6.21 -3.00
C SER A 107 11.87 7.16 -1.81
N THR A 108 10.86 6.99 -0.97
CA THR A 108 10.84 7.62 0.36
C THR A 108 11.53 6.66 1.33
N THR A 109 12.84 6.84 1.53
CA THR A 109 13.61 6.15 2.57
C THR A 109 13.67 7.02 3.83
N ARG A 110 13.26 6.47 4.97
CA ARG A 110 13.35 7.12 6.28
C ARG A 110 14.81 7.08 6.78
N ARG A 111 15.35 8.23 7.19
CA ARG A 111 16.45 8.31 8.17
C ARG A 111 15.86 8.57 9.54
#